data_AF-A0A444ZA62-F1
#
_entry.id   AF-A0A444ZA62-F1
#
_cell.length_a   1.000
_cell.length_b   1.000
_cell.length_c   1.000
_cell.angle_alpha   90.00
_cell.angle_beta   90.00
_cell.angle_gamma   90.00
#
_symmetry.space_group_name_H-M   'P 1'
#
loop_
_entity.id
_entity.type
_entity.pdbx_description
1 polymer ?
#
loop_
_entity_poly.entity_id
_entity_poly.type
_entity_poly.pdbx_seq_one_letter_code
_entity_poly.pdbx_strand_id
1 'polypeptide(L)'
;MLDDEIKQLCLMDIDKILYSYGKTLKDYPHMPLATEVDSSLLTKRVIMEELNFNRDDLKKNISDMLAIATPEQRYAFDKIVTAVYCDEGIFSLCMVMGYWKNISLEPYAC
;
A
#
# COMPACT_ATOMS: atom_id res chain seq x y z
N MET A 1 3.86 -8.32 12.03
CA MET A 1 5.32 -8.48 11.94
C MET A 1 5.87 -7.60 10.83
N LEU A 2 5.61 -7.89 9.54
CA LEU A 2 5.98 -6.98 8.43
C LEU A 2 5.41 -5.56 8.60
N ASP A 3 4.13 -5.42 8.98
CA ASP A 3 3.52 -4.09 9.19
C ASP A 3 4.24 -3.27 10.26
N ASP A 4 4.79 -3.91 11.29
CA ASP A 4 5.50 -3.22 12.36
C ASP A 4 6.90 -2.79 11.90
N GLU A 5 7.53 -3.59 11.03
CA GLU A 5 8.81 -3.27 10.39
C GLU A 5 8.69 -2.14 9.37
N ILE A 6 7.63 -2.16 8.55
CA ILE A 6 7.29 -1.06 7.63
C ILE A 6 7.02 0.22 8.44
N LYS A 7 6.24 0.14 9.52
CA LYS A 7 6.01 1.29 10.41
C LYS A 7 7.31 1.82 10.99
N GLN A 8 8.21 0.95 11.44
CA GLN A 8 9.52 1.37 11.97
C GLN A 8 10.37 2.08 10.91
N LEU A 9 10.44 1.53 9.69
CA LEU A 9 11.14 2.18 8.57
C LEU A 9 10.54 3.54 8.25
N CYS A 10 9.21 3.63 8.15
CA CYS A 10 8.53 4.90 7.92
C CYS A 10 8.82 5.92 9.03
N LEU A 11 8.82 5.50 10.31
CA LEU A 11 9.15 6.39 11.42
C LEU A 11 10.60 6.89 11.33
N MET A 12 11.55 6.03 10.96
CA MET A 12 12.95 6.44 10.76
C MET A 12 13.10 7.46 9.63
N ASP A 13 12.38 7.26 8.52
CA ASP A 13 12.38 8.21 7.40
C ASP A 13 11.75 9.55 7.79
N ILE A 14 10.65 9.52 8.56
CA ILE A 14 10.01 10.74 9.08
C ILE A 14 10.95 11.48 10.02
N ASP A 15 11.64 10.77 10.92
CA ASP A 15 12.60 11.40 11.83
C ASP A 15 13.76 12.04 11.06
N LYS A 16 14.26 11.38 10.01
CA LYS A 16 15.27 11.93 9.11
C LYS A 16 14.79 13.20 8.39
N ILE A 17 13.53 13.23 7.96
CA ILE A 17 12.92 14.43 7.36
C ILE A 17 12.82 15.52 8.42
N LEU A 18 12.29 15.24 9.61
CA LEU A 18 12.16 16.21 10.70
C LEU A 18 13.51 16.78 11.11
N TYR A 19 14.55 15.93 11.16
CA TYR A 19 15.91 16.32 11.50
C TYR A 19 16.46 17.38 10.54
N SER A 20 16.12 17.31 9.25
CA SER A 20 16.48 18.33 8.26
C SER A 20 15.86 19.71 8.54
N TYR A 21 14.74 19.74 9.28
CA TYR A 21 14.07 20.95 9.75
C TYR A 21 14.43 21.31 11.21
N GLY A 22 15.43 20.65 11.80
CA GLY A 22 15.85 20.89 13.19
C GLY A 22 14.85 20.40 14.25
N LYS A 23 13.95 19.49 13.86
CA LYS A 23 12.99 18.83 14.77
C LYS A 23 13.29 17.35 14.86
N THR A 24 12.66 16.67 15.80
CA THR A 24 12.73 15.22 15.97
C THR A 24 11.33 14.67 16.27
N LEU A 25 11.14 13.36 16.16
CA LEU A 25 9.90 12.72 16.58
C LEU A 25 9.52 13.01 18.04
N LYS A 26 10.51 13.35 18.90
CA LYS A 26 10.28 13.72 20.30
C LYS A 26 9.46 15.01 20.45
N ASP A 27 9.48 15.88 19.45
CA ASP A 27 8.70 17.13 19.44
C ASP A 27 7.21 16.89 19.14
N TYR A 28 6.82 15.65 18.82
CA TYR A 28 5.47 15.24 18.47
C TYR A 28 4.98 14.11 19.41
N PRO A 29 4.45 14.43 20.61
CA PRO A 29 4.15 13.44 21.65
C PRO A 29 3.06 12.43 21.31
N HIS A 30 2.26 12.70 20.28
CA HIS A 30 1.26 11.75 19.76
C HIS A 30 1.86 10.71 18.79
N MET A 31 3.12 10.88 18.39
CA MET A 31 3.78 10.02 17.41
C MET A 31 4.63 8.97 18.12
N PRO A 32 4.51 7.68 17.76
CA PRO A 32 5.35 6.64 18.32
C PRO A 32 6.80 6.86 17.91
N LEU A 33 7.72 6.59 18.84
CA LEU A 33 9.16 6.67 18.58
C LEU A 33 9.61 5.43 17.81
N ALA A 34 10.51 5.63 16.85
CA ALA A 34 11.21 4.51 16.23
C ALA A 34 12.06 3.78 17.27
N THR A 35 12.01 2.45 17.29
CA THR A 35 12.97 1.64 18.04
C THR A 35 14.34 1.74 17.37
N GLU A 36 15.42 1.77 18.14
CA GLU A 36 16.78 1.71 17.58
C GLU A 36 17.04 0.32 17.01
N VAL A 37 16.68 0.13 15.75
CA VAL A 37 16.86 -1.08 14.96
C VAL A 37 17.66 -0.70 13.72
N ASP A 38 18.52 -1.61 13.25
CA ASP A 38 19.26 -1.42 12.01
C ASP A 38 18.28 -1.32 10.83
N SER A 39 18.14 -0.09 10.30
CA SER A 39 17.27 0.21 9.16
C SER A 39 17.63 -0.63 7.94
N SER A 40 18.91 -0.95 7.73
CA SER A 40 19.35 -1.73 6.58
C SER A 40 18.90 -3.19 6.65
N LEU A 41 18.86 -3.77 7.85
CA LEU A 41 18.36 -5.13 8.06
C LEU A 41 16.84 -5.18 7.93
N LEU A 42 16.14 -4.18 8.47
CA LEU A 42 14.70 -4.03 8.30
C LEU A 42 14.33 -3.89 6.81
N THR A 43 14.99 -3.01 6.07
CA THR A 43 14.74 -2.84 4.63
C THR A 43 15.01 -4.13 3.85
N LYS A 44 16.11 -4.84 4.14
CA LYS A 44 16.41 -6.12 3.49
C LYS A 44 15.33 -7.17 3.76
N ARG A 45 14.80 -7.23 4.98
CA ARG A 45 13.74 -8.16 5.34
C ARG A 45 12.45 -7.83 4.61
N VAL A 46 12.02 -6.57 4.64
CA VAL A 46 10.83 -6.10 3.90
C VAL A 46 10.95 -6.41 2.42
N ILE A 47 12.09 -6.09 1.78
CA ILE A 47 12.31 -6.40 0.36
C ILE A 47 12.26 -7.90 0.09
N MET A 48 12.86 -8.72 0.95
CA MET A 48 12.87 -10.17 0.77
C MET A 48 11.47 -10.78 0.89
N GLU A 49 10.65 -10.29 1.83
CA GLU A 49 9.26 -10.73 1.96
C GLU A 49 8.42 -10.31 0.75
N GLU A 50 8.58 -9.08 0.26
CA GLU A 50 7.96 -8.61 -0.99
C GLU A 50 8.39 -9.44 -2.21
N LEU A 51 9.67 -9.80 -2.30
CA LEU A 51 10.18 -10.66 -3.37
C LEU A 51 9.65 -12.09 -3.29
N ASN A 52 9.43 -12.59 -2.07
CA ASN A 52 8.87 -13.92 -1.82
C ASN A 52 7.34 -13.95 -1.87
N PHE A 53 6.71 -12.87 -2.31
CA PHE A 53 5.27 -12.78 -2.48
C PHE A 53 4.76 -13.86 -3.44
N ASN A 54 3.81 -14.68 -2.98
CA ASN A 54 3.29 -15.80 -3.75
C ASN A 54 2.34 -15.32 -4.86
N ARG A 55 2.88 -15.26 -6.09
CA ARG A 55 2.13 -14.86 -7.29
C ARG A 55 1.02 -15.85 -7.66
N ASP A 56 1.19 -17.13 -7.35
CA ASP A 56 0.20 -18.15 -7.68
C ASP A 56 -1.04 -18.02 -6.77
N ASP A 57 -0.82 -17.78 -5.48
CA ASP A 57 -1.92 -17.48 -4.53
C ASP A 57 -2.63 -16.19 -4.92
N LEU A 58 -1.90 -15.14 -5.33
CA LEU A 58 -2.51 -13.92 -5.82
C LEU A 58 -3.39 -14.17 -7.06
N LYS A 59 -2.88 -14.92 -8.04
CA LYS A 59 -3.63 -15.24 -9.26
C LYS A 59 -4.92 -16.01 -8.94
N LYS A 60 -4.85 -16.95 -8.01
CA LYS A 60 -6.01 -17.71 -7.54
C LYS A 60 -7.03 -16.79 -6.85
N ASN A 61 -6.59 -15.94 -5.91
CA ASN A 61 -7.46 -14.99 -5.22
C ASN A 61 -8.14 -14.01 -6.18
N ILE A 62 -7.42 -13.50 -7.18
CA ILE A 62 -7.99 -12.63 -8.23
C ILE A 62 -9.05 -13.40 -9.03
N SER A 63 -8.78 -14.65 -9.41
CA SER A 63 -9.74 -15.49 -10.13
C SER A 63 -11.03 -15.69 -9.32
N ASP A 64 -10.89 -16.00 -8.04
CA ASP A 64 -12.03 -16.24 -7.14
C ASP A 64 -12.85 -14.95 -6.92
N MET A 65 -12.19 -13.80 -6.72
CA MET A 65 -12.85 -12.50 -6.61
C MET A 65 -13.55 -12.09 -7.91
N LEU A 66 -12.90 -12.27 -9.06
CA LEU A 66 -13.49 -11.95 -10.36
C LEU A 66 -14.69 -12.86 -10.64
N ALA A 67 -14.71 -14.11 -10.15
CA ALA A 67 -15.84 -15.01 -10.33
C ALA A 67 -17.13 -14.49 -9.69
N ILE A 68 -17.02 -13.74 -8.57
CA ILE A 68 -18.18 -13.18 -7.84
C ILE A 68 -18.40 -11.67 -8.08
N ALA A 69 -17.52 -11.02 -8.85
CA ALA A 69 -17.59 -9.58 -9.10
C ALA A 69 -18.73 -9.19 -10.05
N THR A 70 -19.36 -8.04 -9.79
CA THR A 70 -20.37 -7.47 -10.69
C THR A 70 -19.74 -7.00 -12.01
N PRO A 71 -20.52 -6.83 -13.09
CA PRO A 71 -20.01 -6.28 -14.35
C PRO A 71 -19.27 -4.95 -14.19
N GLU A 72 -19.76 -4.08 -13.30
CA GLU A 72 -19.19 -2.76 -13.01
C GLU A 72 -17.85 -2.88 -12.28
N GLN A 73 -17.77 -3.78 -11.27
CA GLN A 73 -16.54 -4.06 -10.55
C GLN A 73 -15.48 -4.70 -11.45
N ARG A 74 -15.88 -5.60 -12.35
CA ARG A 74 -14.99 -6.19 -13.38
C ARG A 74 -14.49 -5.14 -14.36
N TYR A 75 -15.36 -4.25 -14.83
CA TYR A 75 -14.98 -3.15 -15.71
C TYR A 75 -13.97 -2.21 -15.05
N ALA A 76 -14.20 -1.86 -13.79
CA ALA A 76 -13.24 -1.08 -13.02
C ALA A 76 -11.89 -1.82 -12.89
N PHE A 77 -11.91 -3.13 -12.61
CA PHE A 77 -10.70 -3.97 -12.49
C PHE A 77 -9.85 -3.92 -13.74
N ASP A 78 -10.47 -4.19 -14.88
CA ASP A 78 -9.78 -4.21 -16.16
C ASP A 78 -9.17 -2.84 -16.49
N LYS A 79 -9.88 -1.74 -16.17
CA LYS A 79 -9.37 -0.38 -16.34
C LYS A 79 -8.16 -0.09 -15.46
N ILE A 80 -8.17 -0.49 -14.19
CA ILE A 80 -7.01 -0.33 -13.31
C ILE A 80 -5.82 -1.14 -13.84
N VAL A 81 -6.03 -2.43 -14.12
CA VAL A 81 -4.95 -3.30 -14.58
C VAL A 81 -4.34 -2.78 -15.87
N THR A 82 -5.18 -2.33 -16.81
CA THR A 82 -4.72 -1.74 -18.07
C THR A 82 -3.91 -0.45 -17.83
N ALA A 83 -4.39 0.46 -16.98
CA ALA A 83 -3.68 1.71 -16.68
C ALA A 83 -2.31 1.46 -16.03
N VAL A 84 -2.22 0.46 -15.15
CA VAL A 84 -0.96 0.03 -14.52
C VAL A 84 -0.01 -0.58 -15.55
N TYR A 85 -0.52 -1.39 -16.49
CA TYR A 85 0.30 -2.05 -17.51
C TYR A 85 0.77 -1.10 -18.61
N CYS A 86 -0.03 -0.08 -18.93
CA CYS A 86 0.28 0.94 -19.94
C CYS A 86 1.10 2.11 -19.39
N ASP A 87 1.53 2.04 -18.12
CA ASP A 87 2.35 3.06 -17.44
C ASP A 87 1.74 4.47 -17.55
N GLU A 88 0.40 4.58 -17.47
CA GLU A 88 -0.32 5.88 -17.53
C GLU A 88 -0.14 6.73 -16.26
N GLY A 89 0.85 6.39 -15.43
CA GLY A 89 1.29 7.17 -14.28
C GLY A 89 0.41 7.02 -13.03
N ILE A 90 1.01 7.39 -11.90
CA ILE A 90 0.39 7.36 -10.56
C ILE A 90 -0.90 8.19 -10.50
N PHE A 91 -0.99 9.26 -11.29
CA PHE A 91 -2.15 10.16 -11.33
C PHE A 91 -3.42 9.46 -11.85
N SER A 92 -3.28 8.65 -12.90
CA SER A 92 -4.36 7.84 -13.46
C SER A 92 -4.82 6.77 -12.48
N LEU A 93 -3.88 6.13 -11.77
CA LEU A 93 -4.19 5.15 -10.72
C LEU A 93 -4.96 5.78 -9.55
N CYS A 94 -4.55 6.94 -9.04
CA CYS A 94 -5.25 7.65 -7.95
C CYS A 94 -6.70 8.00 -8.33
N MET A 95 -6.92 8.42 -9.57
CA MET A 95 -8.26 8.77 -10.06
C MET A 95 -9.17 7.53 -10.12
N VAL A 96 -8.69 6.42 -10.71
CA VAL A 96 -9.48 5.18 -10.83
C VAL A 96 -9.73 4.51 -9.47
N MET A 97 -8.76 4.55 -8.55
CA MET A 97 -8.95 4.04 -7.18
C MET A 97 -10.02 4.84 -6.40
N GLY A 98 -10.12 6.15 -6.62
CA GLY A 98 -11.18 6.99 -6.07
C GLY A 98 -12.58 6.62 -6.58
N TYR A 99 -12.68 6.28 -7.88
CA TYR A 99 -13.92 5.77 -8.47
C TYR A 99 -14.27 4.37 -7.96
N TRP A 100 -13.29 3.49 -7.77
CA TRP A 100 -13.49 2.16 -7.22
C TRP A 100 -14.09 2.17 -5.82
N LYS A 101 -13.58 3.06 -4.97
CA LYS A 101 -14.07 3.20 -3.60
C LYS A 101 -15.56 3.57 -3.56
N ASN A 102 -16.05 4.36 -4.52
CA ASN A 102 -17.47 4.68 -4.67
C ASN A 102 -18.29 3.45 -5.10
N ILE A 103 -17.83 2.68 -6.10
CA ILE A 103 -18.52 1.47 -6.58
C ILE A 103 -18.57 0.38 -5.50
N SER A 104 -17.52 0.25 -4.70
CA SER A 104 -17.46 -0.72 -3.59
C SER A 104 -18.37 -0.35 -2.40
N LEU A 105 -18.85 0.89 -2.32
CA LEU A 105 -19.74 1.38 -1.26
C LEU A 105 -21.23 1.24 -1.59
N GLU A 106 -21.59 1.03 -2.86
CA GLU A 106 -22.98 0.82 -3.27
C GLU A 106 -23.65 -0.47 -2.73
N PRO A 107 -22.98 -1.63 -2.56
CA PRO A 107 -23.66 -2.82 -2.03
C PRO A 107 -23.90 -2.78 -0.51
N TYR A 108 -23.47 -1.72 0.20
CA TYR A 108 -23.66 -1.56 1.66
C TYR A 108 -24.61 -0.42 2.06
N ALA A 109 -25.25 0.24 1.10
CA ALA A 109 -26.32 1.19 1.36
C ALA A 109 -27.68 0.47 1.44
N CYS A 110 -28.00 -0.06 2.62
CA CYS A 110 -29.39 -0.23 3.07
C CYS A 110 -29.87 1.07 3.71
#